data_AF-C5MKE7-F1
#
_entry.id   AF-C5MKE7-F1
#
_cell.length_a   1.000
_cell.length_b   1.000
_cell.length_c   1.000
_cell.angle_alpha   90.00
_cell.angle_beta   90.00
_cell.angle_gamma   90.00
#
_symmetry.space_group_name_H-M   'P 1'
#
loop_
_entity.id
_entity.type
_entity.pdbx_description
1 polymer ?
#
loop_
_entity_poly.entity_id
_entity_poly.type
_entity_poly.pdbx_seq_one_letter_code
_entity_poly.pdbx_strand_id
1 'polypeptide(L)'
;LAQPIRLLLEYTGTKYEEKFYSCGDAPNYDKSCWFNEKDKLGLVFPNLPYLEDGDTKVVQSNAIMRYIARKNNLCGETEEEQLRVDILENQAMDFRNGFVQLCYGDFDKNKSCYSEKLPGTLKQFSDFLG
;
A
#
# COMPACT_ATOMS: atom_id res chain seq x y z
N LEU A 1 -3.48 -3.26 0.35
CA LEU A 1 -2.77 -2.31 -0.54
C LEU A 1 -3.31 -0.90 -0.37
N ALA A 2 -4.62 -0.66 -0.48
CA ALA A 2 -5.19 0.70 -0.43
C ALA A 2 -5.51 1.26 0.97
N GLN A 3 -5.47 0.46 2.03
CA GLN A 3 -5.90 0.90 3.37
C GLN A 3 -5.14 2.14 3.89
N PRO A 4 -3.79 2.23 3.78
CA PRO A 4 -3.09 3.44 4.22
C PRO A 4 -3.50 4.69 3.43
N ILE A 5 -3.81 4.54 2.14
CA ILE A 5 -4.26 5.62 1.27
C ILE A 5 -5.61 6.18 1.73
N ARG A 6 -6.59 5.30 1.98
CA ARG A 6 -7.91 5.70 2.51
C ARG A 6 -7.78 6.46 3.82
N LEU A 7 -7.01 5.91 4.77
CA LEU A 7 -6.77 6.54 6.06
C LEU A 7 -6.11 7.92 5.91
N LEU A 8 -5.17 8.08 4.97
CA LEU A 8 -4.53 9.36 4.72
C LEU A 8 -5.47 10.38 4.05
N LEU A 9 -6.31 9.94 3.11
CA LEU A 9 -7.34 10.78 2.49
C LEU A 9 -8.33 11.30 3.54
N GLU A 10 -8.83 10.41 4.41
CA GLU A 10 -9.69 10.80 5.54
C GLU A 10 -8.97 11.76 6.49
N TYR A 11 -7.74 11.45 6.89
CA TYR A 11 -6.96 12.29 7.81
C TYR A 11 -6.72 13.70 7.27
N THR A 12 -6.44 13.83 5.98
CA THR A 12 -6.22 15.13 5.32
C THR A 12 -7.52 15.86 4.97
N GLY A 13 -8.68 15.24 5.17
CA GLY A 13 -9.97 15.79 4.73
C GLY A 13 -10.10 15.89 3.20
N THR A 14 -9.27 15.16 2.46
CA THR A 14 -9.31 15.16 1.00
C THR A 14 -10.59 14.48 0.54
N LYS A 15 -11.41 15.17 -0.24
CA LYS A 15 -12.62 14.57 -0.83
C LYS A 15 -12.20 13.59 -1.94
N TYR A 16 -12.76 12.38 -1.90
CA TYR A 16 -12.49 11.34 -2.88
C TYR A 16 -13.73 10.49 -3.10
N GLU A 17 -13.74 9.77 -4.21
CA GLU A 17 -14.69 8.69 -4.49
C GLU A 17 -13.91 7.38 -4.65
N GLU A 18 -14.52 6.27 -4.25
CA GLU A 18 -13.92 4.94 -4.40
C GLU A 18 -14.56 4.17 -5.55
N LYS A 19 -13.72 3.74 -6.49
CA LYS A 19 -14.10 2.72 -7.46
C LYS A 19 -13.68 1.34 -6.96
N PHE A 20 -14.66 0.56 -6.51
CA PHE A 20 -14.43 -0.82 -6.08
C PHE A 20 -14.52 -1.79 -7.27
N TYR A 21 -13.50 -2.63 -7.38
CA TYR A 21 -13.46 -3.76 -8.31
C TYR A 21 -13.74 -5.05 -7.54
N SER A 22 -14.92 -5.62 -7.74
CA SER A 22 -15.33 -6.86 -7.08
C SER A 22 -14.99 -8.06 -7.97
N CYS A 23 -14.30 -9.05 -7.41
CA CYS A 23 -14.16 -10.34 -8.10
C CYS A 23 -15.53 -11.04 -8.15
N GLY A 24 -15.78 -11.81 -9.21
CA GLY A 24 -16.92 -12.70 -9.28
C GLY A 24 -16.88 -13.81 -8.23
N ASP A 25 -17.92 -14.61 -8.18
CA ASP A 25 -18.07 -15.65 -7.16
C ASP A 25 -17.04 -16.79 -7.29
N ALA A 26 -16.87 -17.52 -6.19
CA ALA A 26 -16.08 -18.74 -6.14
C ALA A 26 -16.68 -19.82 -7.07
N PRO A 27 -15.85 -20.75 -7.59
CA PRO A 27 -14.40 -20.85 -7.39
C PRO A 27 -13.57 -20.03 -8.38
N ASN A 28 -14.21 -19.43 -9.38
CA ASN A 28 -13.51 -18.83 -10.51
C ASN A 28 -12.92 -17.46 -10.17
N TYR A 29 -13.54 -16.72 -9.24
CA TYR A 29 -13.11 -15.38 -8.84
C TYR A 29 -12.83 -14.48 -10.05
N ASP A 30 -13.82 -14.35 -10.94
CA ASP A 30 -13.66 -13.62 -12.19
C ASP A 30 -13.18 -12.17 -11.95
N LYS A 31 -12.16 -11.75 -12.70
CA LYS A 31 -11.50 -10.44 -12.56
C LYS A 31 -11.74 -9.55 -13.78
N SER A 32 -12.68 -9.93 -14.64
CA SER A 32 -13.01 -9.18 -15.86
C SER A 32 -13.38 -7.72 -15.57
N CYS A 33 -13.95 -7.43 -14.41
CA CYS A 33 -14.24 -6.06 -13.95
C CYS A 33 -13.02 -5.13 -14.00
N TRP A 34 -11.83 -5.65 -13.69
CA TRP A 34 -10.56 -4.90 -13.78
C TRP A 34 -9.90 -5.08 -15.15
N PHE A 35 -9.77 -6.33 -15.62
CA PHE A 35 -9.01 -6.62 -16.85
C PHE A 35 -9.64 -6.01 -18.11
N ASN A 36 -10.96 -5.81 -18.15
CA ASN A 36 -11.64 -5.18 -19.28
C ASN A 36 -11.55 -3.64 -19.26
N GLU A 37 -11.10 -3.05 -18.15
CA GLU A 37 -11.03 -1.60 -17.97
C GLU A 37 -9.60 -1.06 -17.92
N LYS A 38 -8.65 -1.80 -17.34
CA LYS A 38 -7.31 -1.29 -16.97
C LYS A 38 -6.58 -0.54 -18.10
N ASP A 39 -6.70 -1.00 -19.35
CA ASP A 39 -5.99 -0.45 -20.50
C ASP A 39 -6.68 0.81 -21.06
N LYS A 40 -7.96 1.02 -20.72
CA LYS A 40 -8.76 2.19 -21.08
C LYS A 40 -8.53 3.39 -20.15
N LEU A 41 -7.94 3.14 -18.98
CA LEU A 41 -7.72 4.16 -17.96
C LEU A 41 -6.53 5.09 -18.28
N GLY A 42 -5.71 4.78 -19.29
CA GLY A 42 -4.56 5.62 -19.66
C GLY A 42 -3.50 5.74 -18.56
N LEU A 43 -3.37 4.73 -17.71
CA LEU A 43 -2.34 4.65 -16.67
C LEU A 43 -0.99 4.27 -17.32
N VAL A 44 0.09 4.94 -16.93
CA VAL A 44 1.45 4.65 -17.46
C VAL A 44 1.91 3.21 -17.14
N PHE A 45 1.49 2.68 -16.00
CA PHE A 45 1.67 1.28 -15.61
C PHE A 45 0.37 0.78 -14.97
N PRO A 46 -0.58 0.20 -15.74
CA PRO A 46 -1.90 -0.16 -15.23
C PRO A 46 -1.83 -1.14 -14.05
N ASN A 47 -2.22 -0.68 -12.86
CA ASN A 47 -2.18 -1.46 -11.64
C ASN A 47 -3.20 -0.95 -10.60
N LEU A 48 -3.51 -1.78 -9.61
CA LEU A 48 -4.29 -1.39 -8.43
C LEU A 48 -3.38 -1.29 -7.20
N PRO A 49 -3.55 -0.28 -6.33
CA PRO A 49 -4.45 0.87 -6.48
C PRO A 49 -3.92 1.90 -7.48
N TYR A 50 -4.82 2.75 -7.98
CA TYR A 50 -4.53 3.99 -8.69
C TYR A 50 -5.30 5.15 -8.07
N LEU A 51 -4.85 6.38 -8.33
CA LEU A 51 -5.51 7.63 -7.96
C LEU A 51 -5.60 8.52 -9.20
N GLU A 52 -6.78 9.06 -9.48
CA GLU A 52 -7.00 10.09 -10.49
C GLU A 52 -7.34 11.41 -9.80
N ASP A 53 -6.61 12.47 -10.13
CA ASP A 53 -6.78 13.82 -9.60
C ASP A 53 -6.64 14.83 -10.74
N GLY A 54 -7.79 15.18 -11.33
CA GLY A 54 -7.85 15.91 -12.60
C GLY A 54 -7.11 15.16 -13.71
N ASP A 55 -6.15 15.82 -14.34
CA ASP A 55 -5.30 15.22 -15.38
C ASP A 55 -4.18 14.32 -14.81
N THR A 56 -3.96 14.35 -13.50
CA THR A 56 -2.90 13.56 -12.85
C THR A 56 -3.38 12.15 -12.55
N LYS A 57 -2.64 11.16 -13.04
CA LYS A 57 -2.89 9.73 -12.75
C LYS A 57 -1.69 9.13 -12.06
N VAL A 58 -1.90 8.63 -10.84
CA VAL A 58 -0.84 8.05 -10.01
C VAL A 58 -1.13 6.57 -9.79
N VAL A 59 -0.10 5.75 -9.95
CA VAL A 59 -0.11 4.29 -9.69
C VAL A 59 1.00 3.96 -8.70
N GLN A 60 0.96 2.76 -8.09
CA GLN A 60 1.79 2.32 -6.96
C GLN A 60 1.37 2.95 -5.62
N SER A 61 1.14 2.11 -4.61
CA SER A 61 0.60 2.56 -3.33
C SER A 61 1.47 3.61 -2.62
N ASN A 62 2.79 3.43 -2.62
CA ASN A 62 3.72 4.36 -1.97
C ASN A 62 3.81 5.69 -2.73
N ALA A 63 3.77 5.66 -4.07
CA ALA A 63 3.74 6.88 -4.87
C ALA A 63 2.45 7.69 -4.65
N ILE A 64 1.30 7.01 -4.54
CA ILE A 64 0.02 7.64 -4.18
C ILE A 64 0.10 8.26 -2.77
N MET A 65 0.61 7.52 -1.78
CA MET A 65 0.81 8.04 -0.42
C MET A 65 1.67 9.31 -0.42
N ARG A 66 2.83 9.28 -1.11
CA ARG A 66 3.72 10.43 -1.22
C ARG A 66 3.10 11.59 -1.99
N TYR A 67 2.27 11.33 -3.00
CA TYR A 67 1.55 12.36 -3.73
C TYR A 67 0.60 13.13 -2.79
N ILE A 68 -0.21 12.42 -2.01
CA ILE A 68 -1.11 13.02 -1.03
C ILE A 68 -0.32 13.72 0.07
N ALA A 69 0.74 13.10 0.59
CA ALA A 69 1.57 13.66 1.65
C ALA A 69 2.23 14.98 1.23
N ARG A 70 2.77 15.08 0.00
CA ARG A 70 3.37 16.33 -0.52
C ARG A 70 2.37 17.47 -0.62
N LYS A 71 1.11 17.20 -0.97
CA LYS A 71 0.04 18.22 -1.00
C LYS A 71 -0.32 18.77 0.38
N ASN A 72 0.09 18.07 1.45
CA ASN A 72 -0.28 18.36 2.83
C ASN A 72 0.94 18.58 3.74
N ASN A 73 2.15 18.73 3.18
CA ASN A 73 3.41 18.87 3.92
C ASN A 73 3.69 17.73 4.93
N LEU A 74 3.39 16.48 4.57
CA LEU A 74 3.53 15.30 5.44
C LEU A 74 4.71 14.39 5.05
N CYS A 75 5.74 14.92 4.39
CA CYS A 75 6.90 14.13 3.94
C CYS A 75 8.17 14.29 4.81
N GLY A 76 8.11 15.08 5.88
CA GLY A 76 9.29 15.54 6.61
C GLY A 76 9.81 16.86 6.05
N GLU A 77 10.24 17.76 6.93
CA GLU A 77 10.69 19.11 6.59
C GLU A 77 12.21 19.20 6.49
N THR A 78 12.90 18.32 7.22
CA THR A 78 14.36 18.21 7.21
C THR A 78 14.85 16.96 6.46
N GLU A 79 16.12 16.97 6.02
CA GLU A 79 16.76 15.79 5.43
C GLU A 79 16.70 14.58 6.36
N GLU A 80 16.88 14.79 7.67
CA GLU A 80 16.81 13.72 8.66
C GLU A 80 15.41 13.10 8.74
N GLU A 81 14.36 13.93 8.74
CA GLU A 81 12.98 13.44 8.75
C GLU A 81 12.61 12.72 7.45
N GLN A 82 13.03 13.25 6.31
CA GLN A 82 12.80 12.62 5.00
C GLN A 82 13.50 11.26 4.92
N LEU A 83 14.75 11.17 5.39
CA LEU A 83 15.46 9.91 5.49
C LEU A 83 14.72 8.90 6.38
N ARG A 84 14.20 9.33 7.52
CA ARG A 84 13.41 8.47 8.41
C ARG A 84 12.12 7.98 7.74
N VAL A 85 11.42 8.84 6.99
CA VAL A 85 10.22 8.47 6.21
C VAL A 85 10.58 7.44 5.14
N ASP A 86 11.68 7.63 4.42
CA ASP A 86 12.12 6.74 3.34
C ASP A 86 12.48 5.35 3.87
N ILE A 87 13.25 5.27 4.97
CA ILE A 87 13.59 4.01 5.62
C ILE A 87 12.32 3.28 6.10
N LEU A 88 11.44 4.00 6.80
CA LEU A 88 10.24 3.39 7.38
C LEU A 88 9.25 2.92 6.32
N GLU A 89 9.06 3.69 5.24
CA GLU A 89 8.18 3.31 4.13
C GLU A 89 8.61 1.98 3.51
N ASN A 90 9.91 1.83 3.24
CA ASN A 90 10.45 0.61 2.64
C ASN A 90 10.40 -0.57 3.62
N GLN A 91 10.79 -0.37 4.89
CA GLN A 91 10.74 -1.42 5.92
C GLN A 91 9.29 -1.89 6.19
N ALA A 92 8.32 -0.97 6.20
CA ALA A 92 6.90 -1.31 6.34
C ALA A 92 6.38 -2.11 5.15
N MET A 93 6.85 -1.81 3.93
CA MET A 93 6.50 -2.57 2.73
C MET A 93 7.06 -3.99 2.78
N ASP A 94 8.32 -4.16 3.20
CA ASP A 94 8.94 -5.47 3.36
C ASP A 94 8.24 -6.31 4.42
N PHE A 95 7.93 -5.71 5.58
CA PHE A 95 7.16 -6.36 6.63
C PHE A 95 5.78 -6.82 6.13
N ARG A 96 5.07 -5.93 5.44
CA ARG A 96 3.75 -6.25 4.85
C ARG A 96 3.86 -7.36 3.82
N ASN A 97 4.85 -7.33 2.94
CA ASN A 97 5.03 -8.34 1.90
C ASN A 97 5.38 -9.71 2.48
N GLY A 98 6.18 -9.77 3.55
CA GLY A 98 6.44 -11.00 4.29
C GLY A 98 5.16 -11.62 4.84
N PHE A 99 4.26 -10.80 5.41
CA PHE A 99 2.97 -11.29 5.89
C PHE A 99 2.05 -11.77 4.75
N VAL A 100 2.03 -11.05 3.61
CA VAL A 100 1.27 -11.47 2.42
C VAL A 100 1.76 -12.83 1.90
N GLN A 101 3.08 -13.03 1.83
CA GLN A 101 3.67 -14.32 1.42
C GLN A 101 3.30 -15.46 2.37
N LEU A 102 3.25 -15.20 3.69
CA LEU A 102 2.76 -16.18 4.64
C LEU A 102 1.30 -16.57 4.35
N CYS A 103 0.41 -15.58 4.20
CA CYS A 103 -1.03 -15.82 4.08
C CYS A 103 -1.45 -16.47 2.76
N TYR A 104 -0.75 -16.17 1.65
CA TYR A 104 -1.08 -16.69 0.31
C TYR A 104 -0.15 -17.82 -0.15
N GLY A 105 0.84 -18.19 0.64
CA GLY A 105 1.72 -19.34 0.41
C GLY A 105 1.25 -20.60 1.13
N ASP A 106 2.19 -21.49 1.46
CA ASP A 106 1.95 -22.65 2.31
C ASP A 106 1.84 -22.20 3.79
N PHE A 107 0.66 -21.70 4.14
CA PHE A 107 0.41 -21.04 5.42
C PHE A 107 0.72 -21.96 6.61
N ASP A 108 0.19 -23.19 6.61
CA ASP A 108 0.33 -24.12 7.73
C ASP A 108 1.78 -24.51 7.96
N LYS A 109 2.55 -24.67 6.89
CA LYS A 109 3.99 -24.98 6.97
C LYS A 109 4.81 -23.80 7.47
N ASN A 110 4.49 -22.58 7.04
CA ASN A 110 5.35 -21.41 7.26
C ASN A 110 5.00 -20.59 8.52
N LYS A 111 3.79 -20.78 9.08
CA LYS A 111 3.28 -19.98 10.20
C LYS A 111 4.17 -20.00 11.44
N SER A 112 4.70 -21.17 11.83
CA SER A 112 5.57 -21.29 13.01
C SER A 112 6.83 -20.46 12.86
N CYS A 113 7.55 -20.64 11.74
CA CYS A 113 8.78 -19.89 11.45
C CYS A 113 8.55 -18.37 11.39
N TYR A 114 7.45 -17.93 10.78
CA TYR A 114 7.10 -16.51 10.76
C TYR A 114 6.84 -15.97 12.17
N SER A 115 6.06 -16.71 12.97
CA SER A 115 5.69 -16.31 14.34
C SER A 115 6.90 -16.23 15.27
N GLU A 116 7.89 -17.11 15.12
CA GLU A 116 9.14 -17.08 15.87
C GLU A 116 9.99 -15.84 15.56
N LYS A 117 10.00 -15.39 14.30
CA LYS A 117 10.75 -14.20 13.85
C LYS A 117 10.03 -12.87 14.12
N LEU A 118 8.71 -12.91 14.31
CA LEU A 118 7.87 -11.72 14.44
C LEU A 118 8.29 -10.80 15.60
N PRO A 119 8.56 -11.29 16.84
CA PRO A 119 8.99 -10.41 17.94
C PRO A 119 10.27 -9.64 17.63
N GLY A 120 11.25 -10.28 16.98
CA GLY A 120 12.49 -9.62 16.58
C GLY A 120 12.25 -8.51 15.55
N THR A 121 11.36 -8.76 14.59
CA THR A 121 10.97 -7.75 13.59
C THR A 121 10.22 -6.59 14.23
N LEU A 122 9.27 -6.85 15.13
CA LEU A 122 8.53 -5.80 15.85
C LEU A 122 9.43 -4.98 16.77
N LYS A 123 10.46 -5.60 17.38
CA LYS A 123 11.46 -4.89 18.18
C LYS A 123 12.19 -3.84 17.34
N GLN A 124 12.54 -4.13 16.09
CA GLN A 124 13.20 -3.16 15.20
C GLN A 124 12.34 -1.90 14.98
N PHE A 125 11.02 -2.06 14.81
CA PHE A 125 10.10 -0.93 14.71
C PHE A 125 10.00 -0.15 16.03
N SER A 126 9.96 -0.84 17.16
CA SER A 126 9.95 -0.20 18.49
C SER A 126 11.21 0.62 18.72
N ASP A 127 12.39 0.05 18.44
CA ASP A 127 13.68 0.72 18.61
C ASP A 127 13.81 1.95 17.69
N PHE A 128 13.25 1.90 16.48
CA PHE A 128 13.25 3.03 15.54
C PHE A 128 12.36 4.19 16.00
N LEU A 129 11.25 3.89 16.68
CA LEU A 129 10.30 4.90 17.16
C LEU A 129 10.86 5.70 18.34
N GLY A 130 11.71 5.07 19.16
CA GLY A 130 12.30 5.67 20.37
C GLY A 130 11.59 5.21 21.64
#